data_AF-A0A2V7DM80-F1
#
_entry.id   AF-A0A2V7DM80-F1
#
_cell.length_a   1.000
_cell.length_b   1.000
_cell.length_c   1.000
_cell.angle_alpha   90.00
_cell.angle_beta   90.00
_cell.angle_gamma   90.00
#
_symmetry.space_group_name_H-M   'P 1'
#
loop_
_entity.id
_entity.type
_entity.pdbx_description
1 polymer ?
#
loop_
_entity_poly.entity_id
_entity_poly.type
_entity_poly.pdbx_seq_one_letter_code
_entity_poly.pdbx_strand_id
1 'polypeptide(L)'
;MTSRLSVSILVSIAMLCLGTAAVAQAQPANMSFFVTSAGPGKGADLGGLAGADKTCQTLAQAAGAGSKTWHAYLSTQGPGAVNARDRIGSGPWQNAKGAVVAKDVAELHGKNNLTKDTALTEKGEKVNGRGDTPNMHDILTGSQPDGTAFAAGDDRTCGNWT
;
A
#
# COMPACT_ATOMS: atom_id res chain seq x y z
N MET A 1 37.82 23.68 71.20
CA MET A 1 38.13 23.16 69.85
C MET A 1 37.18 22.00 69.57
N THR A 2 36.06 22.28 68.91
CA THR A 2 34.99 21.33 68.60
C THR A 2 35.13 20.89 67.15
N SER A 3 35.48 19.63 66.91
CA SER A 3 35.54 19.06 65.55
C SER A 3 34.18 18.45 65.20
N ARG A 4 33.53 19.00 64.17
CA ARG A 4 32.32 18.45 63.55
C ARG A 4 32.77 17.46 62.47
N LEU A 5 32.51 16.17 62.65
CA LEU A 5 32.58 15.20 61.55
C LEU A 5 31.26 15.24 60.78
N SER A 6 31.29 15.82 59.59
CA SER A 6 30.22 15.69 58.60
C SER A 6 30.47 14.41 57.79
N VAL A 7 29.64 13.38 57.99
CA VAL A 7 29.63 12.18 57.15
C VAL A 7 28.63 12.41 56.02
N SER A 8 29.14 12.72 54.83
CA SER A 8 28.34 12.80 53.60
C SER A 8 28.15 11.39 53.03
N ILE A 9 26.93 10.86 53.09
CA ILE A 9 26.53 9.62 52.44
C ILE A 9 26.27 9.91 50.96
N LEU A 10 27.15 9.41 50.08
CA LEU A 10 26.97 9.42 48.63
C LEU A 10 26.01 8.28 48.23
N VAL A 11 24.77 8.63 47.86
CA VAL A 11 23.80 7.70 47.25
C VAL A 11 24.08 7.63 45.75
N SER A 12 24.61 6.50 45.28
CA SER A 12 24.80 6.24 43.85
C SER A 12 23.56 5.54 43.28
N ILE A 13 22.73 6.26 42.53
CA ILE A 13 21.63 5.69 41.74
C ILE A 13 22.20 5.32 40.36
N ALA A 14 22.54 4.04 40.17
CA ALA A 14 22.85 3.49 38.86
C ALA A 14 21.54 3.30 38.09
N MET A 15 21.19 4.26 37.24
CA MET A 15 20.02 4.22 36.38
C MET A 15 20.37 3.38 35.14
N LEU A 16 20.01 2.09 35.19
CA LEU A 16 20.21 1.13 34.10
C LEU A 16 19.17 1.39 33.00
N CYS A 17 19.52 2.23 32.02
CA CYS A 17 18.71 2.43 30.83
C CYS A 17 18.81 1.16 29.95
N LEU A 18 17.87 0.24 30.10
CA LEU A 18 17.64 -0.81 29.10
C LEU A 18 17.10 -0.13 27.84
N GLY A 19 17.99 0.14 26.88
CA GLY A 19 17.62 0.54 25.53
C GLY A 19 16.82 -0.58 24.87
N THR A 20 15.51 -0.44 24.83
CA THR A 20 14.67 -1.24 23.94
C THR A 20 15.05 -0.86 22.52
N ALA A 21 15.66 -1.77 21.78
CA ALA A 21 15.76 -1.64 20.34
C ALA A 21 14.32 -1.60 19.80
N ALA A 22 13.83 -0.41 19.49
CA ALA A 22 12.55 -0.23 18.83
C ALA A 22 12.68 -0.92 17.46
N VAL A 23 12.09 -2.11 17.36
CA VAL A 23 11.78 -2.70 16.06
C VAL A 23 10.85 -1.68 15.41
N ALA A 24 11.35 -0.94 14.42
CA ALA A 24 10.56 0.04 13.70
C ALA A 24 9.45 -0.71 12.94
N GLN A 25 8.31 -0.91 13.60
CA GLN A 25 7.14 -1.48 12.97
C GLN A 25 6.71 -0.48 11.90
N ALA A 26 6.76 -0.89 10.63
CA ALA A 26 6.36 -0.04 9.52
C ALA A 26 4.97 0.55 9.81
N GLN A 27 4.90 1.88 9.83
CA GLN A 27 3.66 2.57 10.13
C GLN A 27 2.80 2.60 8.87
N PRO A 28 1.48 2.32 8.97
CA PRO A 28 0.56 2.44 7.84
C PRO A 28 0.67 3.79 7.11
N ALA A 29 1.05 4.86 7.82
CA ALA A 29 1.28 6.19 7.27
C ALA A 29 2.32 6.23 6.12
N ASN A 30 3.29 5.30 6.10
CA ASN A 30 4.31 5.22 5.06
C ASN A 30 3.93 4.30 3.89
N MET A 31 2.82 3.58 3.99
CA MET A 31 2.30 2.72 2.92
C MET A 31 2.02 3.55 1.67
N SER A 32 2.41 3.04 0.51
CA SER A 32 2.16 3.64 -0.80
C SER A 32 1.59 2.64 -1.82
N PHE A 33 1.37 1.39 -1.41
CA PHE A 33 0.74 0.35 -2.21
C PHE A 33 -0.10 -0.57 -1.33
N PHE A 34 -1.26 -0.98 -1.83
CA PHE A 34 -2.05 -2.07 -1.26
C PHE A 34 -3.02 -2.65 -2.30
N VAL A 35 -3.51 -3.86 -2.03
CA VAL A 35 -4.67 -4.44 -2.72
C VAL A 35 -5.92 -4.16 -1.91
N THR A 36 -6.98 -3.63 -2.51
CA THR A 36 -8.19 -3.26 -1.75
C THR A 36 -8.78 -4.46 -0.99
N SER A 37 -8.99 -4.34 0.34
CA SER A 37 -9.64 -5.41 1.12
C SER A 37 -11.12 -5.60 0.80
N ALA A 38 -11.76 -4.60 0.21
CA ALA A 38 -13.15 -4.63 -0.21
C ALA A 38 -13.36 -3.78 -1.47
N GLY A 39 -14.23 -4.25 -2.36
CA GLY A 39 -14.75 -3.48 -3.49
C GLY A 39 -16.13 -2.87 -3.18
N PRO A 40 -16.74 -2.11 -4.11
CA PRO A 40 -18.01 -1.43 -3.90
C PRO A 40 -19.25 -2.36 -3.90
N GLY A 41 -19.07 -3.67 -4.05
CA GLY A 41 -20.15 -4.66 -4.06
C GLY A 41 -20.94 -4.73 -5.38
N LYS A 42 -20.49 -4.04 -6.42
CA LYS A 42 -21.12 -3.99 -7.76
C LYS A 42 -20.24 -4.59 -8.86
N GLY A 43 -19.33 -5.49 -8.50
CA GLY A 43 -18.32 -5.99 -9.44
C GLY A 43 -17.38 -4.87 -9.89
N ALA A 44 -17.16 -4.77 -11.20
CA ALA A 44 -16.29 -3.79 -11.83
C ALA A 44 -16.97 -2.44 -12.17
N ASP A 45 -18.26 -2.26 -11.84
CA ASP A 45 -18.88 -0.93 -11.79
C ASP A 45 -18.31 -0.19 -10.56
N LEU A 46 -17.25 0.58 -10.81
CA LEU A 46 -16.54 1.36 -9.80
C LEU A 46 -16.93 2.84 -9.85
N GLY A 47 -17.85 3.25 -10.74
CA GLY A 47 -18.13 4.65 -11.03
C GLY A 47 -17.01 5.35 -11.81
N GLY A 48 -16.36 4.63 -12.73
CA GLY A 48 -15.20 5.08 -13.48
C GLY A 48 -13.93 5.20 -12.62
N LEU A 49 -12.85 5.74 -13.21
CA LEU A 49 -11.58 5.93 -12.50
C LEU A 49 -11.73 6.79 -11.23
N ALA A 50 -12.60 7.81 -11.26
CA ALA A 50 -12.82 8.68 -10.11
C ALA A 50 -13.46 7.94 -8.92
N GLY A 51 -14.43 7.06 -9.18
CA GLY A 51 -15.04 6.24 -8.12
C GLY A 51 -14.10 5.14 -7.63
N ALA A 52 -13.29 4.56 -8.53
CA ALA A 52 -12.23 3.62 -8.16
C ALA A 52 -11.18 4.28 -7.24
N ASP A 53 -10.70 5.47 -7.60
CA ASP A 53 -9.76 6.27 -6.80
C ASP A 53 -10.35 6.61 -5.42
N LYS A 54 -11.62 7.04 -5.39
CA LYS A 54 -12.32 7.32 -4.13
C LYS A 54 -12.38 6.10 -3.21
N THR A 55 -12.55 4.91 -3.77
CA THR A 55 -12.52 3.65 -3.01
C THR A 55 -11.13 3.45 -2.40
N CYS A 56 -10.06 3.57 -3.19
CA CYS A 56 -8.69 3.47 -2.69
C CYS A 56 -8.41 4.51 -1.59
N GLN A 57 -8.79 5.76 -1.80
CA GLN A 57 -8.61 6.84 -0.83
C GLN A 57 -9.33 6.55 0.49
N THR A 58 -10.57 6.03 0.43
CA THR A 58 -11.38 5.70 1.60
C THR A 58 -10.73 4.58 2.43
N LEU A 59 -10.29 3.52 1.77
CA LEU A 59 -9.63 2.39 2.43
C LEU A 59 -8.30 2.81 3.06
N ALA A 60 -7.48 3.54 2.32
CA ALA A 60 -6.21 4.05 2.83
C ALA A 60 -6.41 4.99 4.02
N GLN A 61 -7.41 5.87 3.99
CA GLN A 61 -7.74 6.74 5.11
C GLN A 61 -8.15 5.93 6.35
N ALA A 62 -8.98 4.91 6.20
CA ALA A 62 -9.37 4.02 7.29
C ALA A 62 -8.17 3.28 7.91
N ALA A 63 -7.14 2.98 7.10
CA ALA A 63 -5.90 2.38 7.55
C ALA A 63 -4.87 3.38 8.12
N GLY A 64 -5.18 4.68 8.16
CA GLY A 64 -4.25 5.72 8.64
C GLY A 64 -3.24 6.22 7.61
N ALA A 65 -3.44 5.94 6.32
CA ALA A 65 -2.60 6.35 5.20
C ALA A 65 -3.29 7.40 4.29
N GLY A 66 -4.26 8.15 4.83
CA GLY A 66 -5.11 9.07 4.06
C GLY A 66 -4.46 10.40 3.62
N SER A 67 -3.23 10.70 4.05
CA SER A 67 -2.54 11.95 3.69
C SER A 67 -1.97 11.94 2.26
N LYS A 68 -1.87 10.76 1.65
CA LYS A 68 -1.47 10.61 0.24
C LYS A 68 -2.70 10.67 -0.67
N THR A 69 -2.46 11.01 -1.92
CA THR A 69 -3.42 10.80 -3.00
C THR A 69 -3.30 9.35 -3.47
N TRP A 70 -4.44 8.64 -3.50
CA TRP A 70 -4.50 7.26 -3.93
C TRP A 70 -5.23 7.12 -5.25
N HIS A 71 -4.59 6.42 -6.19
CA HIS A 71 -5.19 6.07 -7.47
C HIS A 71 -5.38 4.56 -7.57
N ALA A 72 -6.53 4.14 -8.07
CA ALA A 72 -6.73 2.76 -8.48
C ALA A 72 -5.87 2.48 -9.73
N TYR A 73 -5.14 1.36 -9.71
CA TYR A 73 -4.24 0.97 -10.81
C TYR A 73 -5.02 0.38 -11.99
N LEU A 74 -5.75 1.25 -12.69
CA LEU A 74 -6.68 0.90 -13.75
C LEU A 74 -6.44 1.79 -14.97
N SER A 75 -6.35 1.17 -16.15
CA SER A 75 -6.40 1.88 -17.43
C SER A 75 -7.83 1.99 -17.94
N THR A 76 -8.09 2.93 -18.84
CA THR A 76 -9.33 2.98 -19.65
C THR A 76 -9.03 2.62 -21.10
N GLN A 77 -10.07 2.48 -21.92
CA GLN A 77 -9.97 2.11 -23.33
C GLN A 77 -10.80 3.07 -24.19
N GLY A 78 -10.40 3.21 -25.46
CA GLY A 78 -11.06 4.05 -26.45
C GLY A 78 -10.37 5.41 -26.66
N PRO A 79 -11.01 6.35 -27.37
CA PRO A 79 -10.47 7.69 -27.57
C PRO A 79 -10.17 8.38 -26.23
N GLY A 80 -8.93 8.84 -26.05
CA GLY A 80 -8.50 9.44 -24.78
C GLY A 80 -8.29 8.42 -23.64
N ALA A 81 -8.03 7.16 -23.98
CA ALA A 81 -7.64 6.13 -23.01
C ALA A 81 -6.52 6.62 -22.08
N VAL A 82 -6.67 6.30 -20.80
CA VAL A 82 -5.72 6.66 -19.76
C VAL A 82 -4.93 5.42 -19.37
N ASN A 83 -3.61 5.53 -19.35
CA ASN A 83 -2.72 4.47 -18.88
C ASN A 83 -2.66 4.46 -17.34
N ALA A 84 -2.78 3.30 -16.72
CA ALA A 84 -2.64 3.15 -15.27
C ALA A 84 -1.28 3.65 -14.78
N ARG A 85 -0.20 3.32 -15.50
CA ARG A 85 1.18 3.69 -15.14
C ARG A 85 1.42 5.19 -15.05
N ASP A 86 0.69 5.98 -15.85
CA ASP A 86 0.90 7.45 -15.93
C ASP A 86 0.17 8.19 -14.81
N ARG A 87 -0.74 7.51 -14.09
CA ARG A 87 -1.56 8.09 -13.03
C ARG A 87 -0.93 7.95 -11.64
N ILE A 88 0.05 7.07 -11.49
CA ILE A 88 0.70 6.82 -10.20
C ILE A 88 2.02 7.59 -10.07
N GLY A 89 2.46 7.81 -8.83
CA GLY A 89 3.75 8.46 -8.57
C GLY A 89 4.95 7.64 -9.06
N SER A 90 6.17 8.14 -8.88
CA SER A 90 7.39 7.47 -9.35
C SER A 90 7.85 6.27 -8.50
N GLY A 91 7.18 5.97 -7.39
CA GLY A 91 7.67 5.04 -6.36
C GLY A 91 8.57 5.72 -5.31
N PRO A 92 9.11 4.96 -4.33
CA PRO A 92 8.92 3.52 -4.16
C PRO A 92 7.52 3.17 -3.63
N TRP A 93 7.03 2.00 -4.02
CA TRP A 93 5.79 1.42 -3.51
C TRP A 93 6.11 0.46 -2.36
N GLN A 94 5.54 0.73 -1.19
CA GLN A 94 5.69 -0.08 0.02
C GLN A 94 4.33 -0.51 0.53
N ASN A 95 4.22 -1.78 0.95
CA ASN A 95 2.99 -2.30 1.53
C ASN A 95 2.81 -1.87 2.99
N ALA A 96 1.69 -2.24 3.61
CA ALA A 96 1.38 -1.89 5.01
C ALA A 96 2.42 -2.37 6.04
N LYS A 97 3.27 -3.35 5.69
CA LYS A 97 4.35 -3.87 6.53
C LYS A 97 5.73 -3.31 6.18
N GLY A 98 5.79 -2.31 5.30
CA GLY A 98 7.03 -1.64 4.87
C GLY A 98 7.87 -2.44 3.90
N ALA A 99 7.39 -3.58 3.40
CA ALA A 99 8.11 -4.29 2.34
C ALA A 99 7.98 -3.51 1.03
N VAL A 100 9.11 -3.28 0.37
CA VAL A 100 9.15 -2.64 -0.96
C VAL A 100 8.60 -3.62 -2.00
N VAL A 101 7.59 -3.17 -2.74
CA VAL A 101 6.95 -3.88 -3.84
C VAL A 101 7.69 -3.59 -5.15
N ALA A 102 8.05 -2.33 -5.37
CA ALA A 102 8.90 -1.88 -6.46
C ALA A 102 9.48 -0.50 -6.11
N LYS A 103 10.71 -0.21 -6.54
CA LYS A 103 11.39 1.06 -6.27
C LYS A 103 10.99 2.17 -7.25
N ASP A 104 10.63 1.79 -8.48
CA ASP A 104 10.31 2.69 -9.58
C ASP A 104 9.40 2.00 -10.62
N VAL A 105 8.81 2.80 -11.52
CA VAL A 105 7.85 2.32 -12.53
C VAL A 105 8.45 1.20 -13.40
N ALA A 106 9.75 1.26 -13.70
CA ALA A 106 10.41 0.25 -14.52
C ALA A 106 10.47 -1.09 -13.77
N GLU A 107 10.80 -1.09 -12.48
CA GLU A 107 10.77 -2.30 -11.65
C GLU A 107 9.35 -2.81 -11.48
N LEU A 108 8.36 -1.93 -11.27
CA LEU A 108 6.95 -2.32 -11.12
C LEU A 108 6.45 -3.15 -12.32
N HIS A 109 6.88 -2.81 -13.54
CA HIS A 109 6.54 -3.52 -14.78
C HIS A 109 7.58 -4.54 -15.23
N GLY A 110 8.65 -4.71 -14.46
CA GLY A 110 9.72 -5.67 -14.71
C GLY A 110 9.72 -6.76 -13.65
N LYS A 111 10.89 -7.01 -13.07
CA LYS A 111 11.07 -7.95 -11.96
C LYS A 111 10.74 -7.25 -10.64
N ASN A 112 9.47 -7.17 -10.31
CA ASN A 112 8.96 -6.60 -9.06
C ASN A 112 8.89 -7.65 -7.93
N ASN A 113 8.42 -7.18 -6.78
CA ASN A 113 8.09 -7.99 -5.61
C ASN A 113 6.56 -8.05 -5.40
N LEU A 114 5.76 -8.25 -6.46
CA LEU A 114 4.33 -8.55 -6.36
C LEU A 114 4.14 -10.06 -6.17
N THR A 115 4.03 -10.48 -4.91
CA THR A 115 3.84 -11.87 -4.51
C THR A 115 2.66 -11.98 -3.54
N LYS A 116 2.20 -13.18 -3.22
CA LYS A 116 1.15 -13.40 -2.21
C LYS A 116 1.51 -12.82 -0.84
N ASP A 117 2.80 -12.76 -0.50
CA ASP A 117 3.27 -12.30 0.81
C ASP A 117 3.45 -10.78 0.88
N THR A 118 3.52 -10.11 -0.27
CA THR A 118 3.87 -8.69 -0.37
C THR A 118 2.73 -7.86 -0.93
N ALA A 119 1.85 -8.44 -1.74
CA ALA A 119 0.60 -7.84 -2.20
C ALA A 119 -0.48 -7.93 -1.10
N LEU A 120 -0.30 -7.14 -0.05
CA LEU A 120 -1.17 -7.11 1.12
C LEU A 120 -2.28 -6.06 0.97
N THR A 121 -3.32 -6.22 1.78
CA THR A 121 -4.36 -5.21 1.90
C THR A 121 -3.87 -3.95 2.61
N GLU A 122 -4.68 -2.88 2.58
CA GLU A 122 -4.38 -1.66 3.33
C GLU A 122 -4.24 -1.91 4.84
N LYS A 123 -4.79 -3.02 5.33
CA LYS A 123 -4.70 -3.51 6.71
C LYS A 123 -3.50 -4.41 6.97
N GLY A 124 -2.70 -4.72 5.94
CA GLY A 124 -1.57 -5.64 6.01
C GLY A 124 -1.94 -7.12 6.02
N GLU A 125 -3.16 -7.45 5.59
CA GLU A 125 -3.67 -8.82 5.50
C GLU A 125 -3.30 -9.43 4.15
N LYS A 126 -3.15 -10.76 4.10
CA LYS A 126 -2.95 -11.45 2.82
C LYS A 126 -4.28 -11.51 2.08
N VAL A 127 -4.24 -11.30 0.78
CA VAL A 127 -5.39 -11.55 -0.09
C VAL A 127 -5.50 -13.05 -0.35
N ASN A 128 -6.72 -13.57 -0.32
CA ASN A 128 -6.99 -14.94 -0.75
C ASN A 128 -6.45 -15.15 -2.17
N GLY A 129 -6.01 -16.35 -2.49
CA GLY A 129 -5.60 -16.70 -3.84
C GLY A 129 -5.84 -18.16 -4.12
N ARG A 130 -5.12 -18.71 -5.10
CA ARG A 130 -5.21 -20.13 -5.43
C ARG A 130 -5.01 -21.00 -4.18
N GLY A 131 -6.00 -21.82 -3.86
CA GLY A 131 -6.01 -22.71 -2.70
C GLY A 131 -6.79 -22.19 -1.49
N ASP A 132 -7.18 -20.91 -1.48
CA ASP A 132 -8.02 -20.33 -0.42
C ASP A 132 -9.51 -20.31 -0.83
N THR A 133 -10.39 -20.14 0.16
CA THR A 133 -11.85 -20.03 -0.04
C THR A 133 -12.38 -18.71 0.52
N PRO A 134 -13.06 -17.87 -0.29
CA PRO A 134 -13.19 -17.97 -1.75
C PRO A 134 -11.84 -17.76 -2.45
N ASN A 135 -11.66 -18.34 -3.64
CA ASN A 135 -10.47 -18.14 -4.46
C ASN A 135 -10.54 -16.77 -5.17
N MET A 136 -9.60 -15.88 -4.87
CA MET A 136 -9.50 -14.53 -5.43
C MET A 136 -8.22 -14.43 -6.29
N HIS A 137 -8.22 -15.09 -7.45
CA HIS A 137 -6.99 -15.23 -8.26
C HIS A 137 -6.69 -14.08 -9.22
N ASP A 138 -7.66 -13.19 -9.47
CA ASP A 138 -7.52 -12.10 -10.45
C ASP A 138 -7.51 -10.74 -9.78
N ILE A 139 -6.69 -9.83 -10.31
CA ILE A 139 -6.71 -8.40 -10.00
C ILE A 139 -6.99 -7.66 -11.30
N LEU A 140 -8.07 -6.88 -11.31
CA LEU A 140 -8.47 -6.09 -12.48
C LEU A 140 -7.55 -4.89 -12.64
N THR A 141 -7.02 -4.70 -13.86
CA THR A 141 -6.19 -3.54 -14.21
C THR A 141 -6.59 -2.91 -15.54
N GLY A 142 -7.22 -3.66 -16.44
CA GLY A 142 -7.50 -3.24 -17.82
C GLY A 142 -6.26 -2.77 -18.57
N SER A 143 -5.08 -3.25 -18.16
CA SER A 143 -3.78 -2.75 -18.61
C SER A 143 -2.95 -3.89 -19.21
N GLN A 144 -2.10 -3.52 -20.17
CA GLN A 144 -1.03 -4.38 -20.67
C GLN A 144 0.06 -4.59 -19.60
N PRO A 145 0.97 -5.57 -19.75
CA PRO A 145 2.02 -5.84 -18.78
C PRO A 145 2.92 -4.63 -18.44
N ASP A 146 3.07 -3.70 -19.38
CA ASP A 146 3.84 -2.46 -19.20
C ASP A 146 3.02 -1.32 -18.58
N GLY A 147 1.78 -1.56 -18.17
CA GLY A 147 0.90 -0.59 -17.51
C GLY A 147 0.18 0.38 -18.45
N THR A 148 0.28 0.16 -19.77
CA THR A 148 -0.47 0.95 -20.77
C THR A 148 -1.87 0.40 -20.98
N ALA A 149 -2.77 1.25 -21.46
CA ALA A 149 -4.10 0.85 -21.90
C ALA A 149 -4.04 -0.11 -23.09
N PHE A 150 -5.02 -1.00 -23.20
CA PHE A 150 -5.26 -1.72 -24.45
C PHE A 150 -5.75 -0.74 -25.53
N ALA A 151 -5.40 -1.02 -26.79
CA ALA A 151 -5.98 -0.30 -27.93
C ALA A 151 -7.51 -0.52 -28.01
N ALA A 152 -8.21 0.33 -28.75
CA ALA A 152 -9.65 0.14 -28.99
C ALA A 152 -9.95 -1.24 -29.60
N GLY A 153 -11.08 -1.84 -29.24
CA GLY A 153 -11.46 -3.20 -29.64
C GLY A 153 -12.35 -3.85 -28.60
N ASP A 154 -12.12 -5.14 -28.33
CA ASP A 154 -12.78 -5.84 -27.22
C ASP A 154 -12.57 -5.11 -25.90
N ASP A 155 -13.66 -4.96 -25.15
CA ASP A 155 -13.63 -4.33 -23.84
C ASP A 155 -12.82 -5.16 -22.83
N ARG A 156 -11.81 -4.52 -22.22
CA ARG A 156 -10.97 -5.08 -21.16
C ARG A 156 -11.06 -4.29 -19.85
N THR A 157 -11.97 -3.33 -19.78
CA THR A 157 -12.12 -2.37 -18.67
C THR A 157 -13.52 -2.39 -18.06
N CYS A 158 -14.39 -3.30 -18.50
CA CYS A 158 -15.77 -3.42 -18.02
C CYS A 158 -16.52 -2.10 -18.18
N GLY A 159 -16.59 -1.60 -19.41
CA GLY A 159 -17.24 -0.34 -19.75
C GLY A 159 -16.49 0.88 -19.24
N ASN A 160 -15.15 0.83 -19.14
CA ASN A 160 -14.36 1.85 -18.43
C ASN A 160 -14.79 2.01 -16.96
N TRP A 161 -15.05 0.87 -16.32
CA TRP A 161 -15.34 0.72 -14.88
C TRP A 161 -16.69 1.31 -14.45
N THR A 162 -17.72 1.19 -15.31
CA THR A 162 -19.09 1.69 -15.08
C THR A 162 -20.14 0.63 -15.36
#